data_AF-A0A369C4B2-F1
#
_entry.id   AF-A0A369C4B2-F1
#
_cell.length_a   1.000
_cell.length_b   1.000
_cell.length_c   1.000
_cell.angle_alpha   90.00
_cell.angle_beta   90.00
_cell.angle_gamma   90.00
#
_symmetry.space_group_name_H-M   'P 1'
#
loop_
_entity.id
_entity.type
_entity.pdbx_description
1 polymer ?
#
loop_
_entity_poly.entity_id
_entity_poly.type
_entity_poly.pdbx_seq_one_letter_code
_entity_poly.pdbx_strand_id
1 'polypeptide(L)'
;MANGADHYWIPRRLDDPVQFFFWDADVAVVVIVFLVLGSLLNHLLAVVGAAILGVVAARSLSRIKAEGGRGVITRFLFWYTPSEWWLRARAPSHVREYTG
;
A
#
# COMPACT_ATOMS: atom_id res chain seq x y z
N MET A 1 -24.28 -7.33 -27.99
CA MET A 1 -24.27 -8.81 -27.95
C MET A 1 -23.05 -9.21 -27.11
N ALA A 2 -23.22 -9.34 -25.79
CA ALA A 2 -22.19 -9.93 -24.94
C ALA A 2 -22.21 -11.44 -25.21
N ASN A 3 -21.10 -11.98 -25.72
CA ASN A 3 -21.00 -13.40 -26.02
C ASN A 3 -21.01 -14.16 -24.69
N GLY A 4 -21.75 -15.28 -24.59
CA GLY A 4 -21.90 -16.07 -23.35
C GLY A 4 -20.60 -16.63 -22.74
N ALA A 5 -19.44 -16.34 -23.33
CA ALA A 5 -18.11 -16.61 -22.79
C ALA A 5 -17.69 -15.65 -21.66
N ASP A 6 -18.29 -14.46 -21.58
CA ASP A 6 -17.93 -13.43 -20.59
C ASP A 6 -18.32 -13.87 -19.16
N HIS A 7 -19.30 -14.78 -19.02
CA HIS A 7 -19.83 -15.24 -17.73
C HIS A 7 -18.87 -16.19 -16.97
N TYR A 8 -17.82 -16.69 -17.63
CA TYR A 8 -16.79 -17.55 -17.04
C TYR A 8 -15.41 -16.89 -17.00
N TRP A 9 -15.31 -15.62 -17.38
CA TRP A 9 -14.04 -14.91 -17.40
C TRP A 9 -13.66 -14.45 -15.98
N ILE A 10 -12.69 -15.13 -15.37
CA ILE A 10 -12.12 -14.73 -14.08
C ILE A 10 -11.11 -13.59 -14.32
N PRO A 11 -11.33 -12.38 -13.79
CA PRO A 11 -10.40 -11.27 -13.95
C PRO A 11 -9.07 -11.58 -13.28
N ARG A 12 -7.97 -11.58 -14.04
CA ARG A 12 -6.62 -11.87 -13.53
C ARG A 12 -5.93 -10.67 -12.86
N ARG A 13 -6.46 -9.47 -13.05
CA ARG A 13 -5.88 -8.20 -12.57
C ARG A 13 -6.67 -7.55 -11.44
N LEU A 14 -7.58 -8.31 -10.82
CA LEU A 14 -8.40 -7.80 -9.72
C LEU A 14 -7.54 -7.37 -8.51
N ASP A 15 -6.43 -8.08 -8.30
CA ASP A 15 -5.53 -7.85 -7.17
C ASP A 15 -4.27 -7.04 -7.54
N ASP A 16 -4.17 -6.48 -8.75
CA ASP A 16 -2.98 -5.72 -9.12
C ASP A 16 -2.83 -4.47 -8.24
N PRO A 17 -1.60 -4.17 -7.75
CA PRO A 17 -1.37 -3.03 -6.89
C PRO A 17 -1.74 -1.74 -7.62
N VAL A 18 -2.31 -0.79 -6.89
CA VAL A 18 -2.64 0.51 -7.46
C VAL A 18 -1.35 1.23 -7.85
N GLN A 19 -1.25 1.61 -9.12
CA GLN A 19 -0.10 2.30 -9.66
C GLN A 19 -0.32 3.82 -9.60
N PHE A 20 0.72 4.55 -9.24
CA PHE A 20 0.81 6.00 -9.33
C PHE A 20 1.76 6.36 -10.47
N PHE A 21 1.19 6.80 -11.59
CA PHE A 21 1.89 6.94 -12.87
C PHE A 21 2.58 5.64 -13.28
N PHE A 22 3.92 5.58 -13.23
CA PHE A 22 4.72 4.41 -13.59
C PHE A 22 5.27 3.65 -12.38
N TRP A 23 4.97 4.12 -11.17
CA TRP A 23 5.47 3.56 -9.91
C TRP A 23 4.32 2.95 -9.11
N ASP A 24 4.63 2.03 -8.20
CA ASP A 24 3.63 1.56 -7.23
C ASP A 24 3.22 2.72 -6.32
N ALA A 25 1.91 2.88 -6.05
CA ALA A 25 1.42 4.03 -5.28
C ALA A 25 2.06 4.13 -3.90
N ASP A 26 2.28 2.99 -3.24
CA ASP A 26 2.91 2.96 -1.93
C ASP A 26 4.36 3.50 -1.97
N VAL A 27 5.10 3.24 -3.06
CA VAL A 27 6.46 3.74 -3.25
C VAL A 27 6.43 5.25 -3.48
N ALA A 28 5.48 5.72 -4.29
CA ALA A 28 5.29 7.15 -4.52
C ALA A 28 4.94 7.90 -3.24
N VAL A 29 4.06 7.34 -2.40
CA VAL A 29 3.67 7.95 -1.11
C VAL A 29 4.88 8.15 -0.19
N VAL A 30 5.79 7.17 -0.09
CA VAL A 30 7.01 7.31 0.73
C VAL A 30 7.85 8.49 0.25
N VAL A 31 8.09 8.60 -1.06
CA VAL A 31 8.89 9.70 -1.63
C VAL A 31 8.21 11.05 -1.40
N ILE A 32 6.89 11.14 -1.56
CA ILE A 32 6.12 12.35 -1.31
C ILE A 32 6.23 12.79 0.15
N VAL A 33 6.11 11.87 1.11
CA VAL A 33 6.25 12.18 2.54
C VAL A 33 7.63 12.77 2.84
N PHE A 34 8.70 12.17 2.31
CA PHE A 34 10.05 12.69 2.49
C PHE A 34 10.25 14.06 1.82
N LEU A 35 9.66 14.30 0.64
CA LEU A 35 9.70 15.61 -0.01
C LEU A 35 8.99 16.67 0.82
N VAL A 36 7.83 16.36 1.39
CA VAL A 36 7.10 17.27 2.29
C VAL A 36 7.94 17.57 3.53
N LEU A 37 8.52 16.55 4.18
CA LEU A 37 9.40 16.75 5.33
C LEU A 37 10.63 17.60 4.99
N GLY A 38 11.25 17.38 3.83
CA GLY A 38 12.37 18.20 3.34
C GLY A 38 11.95 19.65 3.07
N SER A 39 10.74 19.85 2.56
CA SER A 39 10.21 21.20 2.26
C SER A 39 9.97 22.04 3.52
N LEU A 40 9.62 21.41 4.65
CA LEU A 40 9.42 22.10 5.94
C LEU A 40 10.71 22.76 6.46
N LEU A 41 11.87 22.25 6.06
CA LEU A 41 13.18 22.79 6.45
C LEU A 41 13.58 24.04 5.64
N ASN A 42 12.82 24.40 4.60
CA ASN A 42 12.99 25.58 3.74
C ASN A 42 14.41 25.78 3.16
N HIS A 43 15.20 24.70 3.10
CA HIS A 43 16.55 24.66 2.56
C HIS A 43 16.60 23.72 1.36
N LEU A 44 17.10 24.20 0.21
CA LEU A 44 17.18 23.38 -1.01
C LEU A 44 17.98 22.09 -0.82
N LEU A 45 19.08 22.15 -0.07
CA LEU A 45 19.90 20.97 0.25
C LEU A 45 19.14 19.96 1.13
N ALA A 46 18.28 20.43 2.03
CA ALA A 46 17.45 19.57 2.86
C ALA A 46 16.39 18.85 2.03
N VAL A 47 15.78 19.54 1.06
CA VAL A 47 14.82 18.94 0.12
C VAL A 47 15.50 17.86 -0.74
N VAL A 48 16.67 18.16 -1.31
CA VAL A 48 17.40 17.19 -2.14
C VAL A 48 17.87 15.99 -1.31
N GLY A 49 18.41 16.23 -0.12
CA GLY A 49 18.81 15.16 0.80
C GLY A 49 17.63 14.27 1.22
N ALA A 50 16.49 14.88 1.53
CA ALA A 50 15.27 14.16 1.87
C ALA A 50 14.72 13.36 0.68
N ALA A 51 14.77 13.90 -0.54
CA ALA A 51 14.36 13.18 -1.74
C ALA A 51 15.21 11.93 -1.99
N ILE A 52 16.54 12.04 -1.85
CA ILE A 52 17.46 10.90 -1.99
C ILE A 52 17.16 9.84 -0.92
N LEU A 53 17.01 10.25 0.35
CA LEU A 53 16.63 9.34 1.43
C LEU A 53 15.27 8.68 1.18
N GLY A 54 14.30 9.44 0.67
CA GLY A 54 12.98 8.93 0.30
C GLY A 54 13.05 7.85 -0.77
N VAL A 55 13.89 8.02 -1.80
CA VAL A 55 14.08 7.01 -2.86
C VAL A 55 14.78 5.76 -2.31
N VAL A 56 15.79 5.92 -1.45
CA VAL A 56 16.46 4.77 -0.81
C VAL A 56 15.50 4.01 0.09
N ALA A 57 14.70 4.71 0.90
CA ALA A 57 13.68 4.12 1.76
C ALA A 57 12.56 3.44 0.95
N ALA A 58 12.11 4.05 -0.14
CA ALA A 58 11.17 3.43 -1.06
C ALA A 58 11.71 2.11 -1.64
N ARG A 59 13.00 2.07 -2.01
CA ARG A 59 13.64 0.90 -2.61
C ARG A 59 13.88 -0.23 -1.60
N SER A 60 14.17 0.09 -0.34
CA SER A 60 14.23 -0.92 0.71
C SER A 60 12.84 -1.47 1.02
N LEU A 61 11.82 -0.61 1.07
CA LEU A 61 10.43 -1.03 1.29
C LEU A 61 9.92 -1.92 0.13
N SER A 62 10.26 -1.59 -1.12
CA SER A 62 9.87 -2.41 -2.26
C SER A 62 10.52 -3.79 -2.23
N ARG A 63 11.77 -3.90 -1.74
CA ARG A 63 12.44 -5.20 -1.53
C ARG A 63 11.74 -6.04 -0.45
N ILE A 64 11.44 -5.43 0.70
CA ILE A 64 10.74 -6.11 1.80
C ILE A 64 9.36 -6.63 1.33
N LYS A 65 8.64 -5.82 0.54
CA LYS A 65 7.36 -6.23 -0.06
C LYS A 65 7.50 -7.38 -1.04
N ALA A 66 8.56 -7.38 -1.86
CA ALA A 66 8.82 -8.44 -2.82
C ALA A 66 9.12 -9.78 -2.12
N GLU A 67 9.82 -9.74 -0.98
CA GLU A 67 10.21 -10.94 -0.23
C GLU A 67 9.09 -11.49 0.67
N GLY A 68 8.33 -10.62 1.35
CA GLY A 68 7.30 -11.06 2.31
C GLY A 68 5.92 -11.38 1.70
N GLY A 69 5.66 -11.00 0.45
CA GLY A 69 4.36 -11.16 -0.21
C GLY A 69 3.38 -9.99 0.00
N ARG A 70 2.21 -10.07 -0.66
CA ARG A 70 1.18 -9.01 -0.59
C ARG A 70 0.60 -8.91 0.83
N GLY A 71 0.47 -7.68 1.35
CA GLY A 71 -0.16 -7.42 2.65
C GLY A 71 0.75 -7.57 3.89
N VAL A 72 2.07 -7.77 3.71
CA VAL A 72 3.03 -7.84 4.84
C VAL A 72 2.97 -6.62 5.72
N ILE A 73 2.92 -5.43 5.12
CA ILE A 73 2.83 -4.16 5.87
C ILE A 73 1.53 -4.11 6.66
N THR A 74 0.40 -4.46 6.05
CA THR A 74 -0.90 -4.50 6.72
C THR A 74 -0.89 -5.48 7.89
N ARG A 75 -0.28 -6.65 7.71
CA ARG A 75 -0.17 -7.69 8.75
C ARG A 75 0.78 -7.26 9.86
N PHE A 76 1.88 -6.60 9.52
CA PHE A 76 2.83 -6.04 10.48
C PHE A 76 2.16 -4.93 11.30
N LEU A 77 1.48 -3.97 10.64
CA LEU A 77 0.70 -2.92 11.29
C LEU A 77 -0.39 -3.52 12.18
N PHE A 78 -1.12 -4.54 11.72
CA PHE A 78 -2.15 -5.20 12.51
C PHE A 78 -1.64 -5.73 13.85
N TRP A 79 -0.41 -6.26 13.90
CA TRP A 79 0.18 -6.79 15.13
C TRP A 79 0.87 -5.74 16.00
N TYR A 80 1.43 -4.69 15.41
CA TYR A 80 2.22 -3.69 16.14
C TYR A 80 1.46 -2.40 16.47
N THR A 81 0.30 -2.16 15.87
CA THR A 81 -0.56 -1.02 16.17
C THR A 81 -1.91 -1.50 16.71
N PRO A 82 -2.56 -0.74 17.62
CA PRO A 82 -3.90 -1.08 18.08
C PRO A 82 -4.86 -1.06 16.88
N SER A 83 -5.21 -2.24 16.39
CA SER A 83 -5.94 -2.44 15.14
C SER A 83 -7.36 -1.85 15.20
N GLU A 84 -7.93 -1.70 16.39
CA GLU A 84 -9.25 -1.10 16.63
C GLU A 84 -9.38 0.34 16.11
N TRP A 85 -8.28 1.08 15.99
CA TRP A 85 -8.30 2.47 15.54
C TRP A 85 -8.39 2.64 14.01
N TRP A 86 -8.00 1.61 13.24
CA TRP A 86 -7.80 1.75 11.79
C TRP A 86 -8.45 0.63 10.97
N LEU A 87 -8.58 -0.55 11.57
CA LEU A 87 -9.16 -1.73 10.94
C LEU A 87 -10.45 -2.07 11.66
N ARG A 88 -11.57 -1.87 10.95
CA ARG A 88 -12.87 -2.35 11.44
C ARG A 88 -12.73 -3.86 11.62
N ALA A 89 -12.87 -4.34 12.86
CA ALA A 89 -12.83 -5.76 13.15
C ALA A 89 -13.77 -6.48 12.18
N ARG A 90 -13.23 -7.39 11.34
CA ARG A 90 -14.08 -8.33 10.61
C ARG A 90 -14.86 -9.09 11.67
N ALA A 91 -16.17 -9.28 11.47
CA ALA A 91 -17.06 -9.79 12.51
C ALA A 91 -16.43 -11.01 13.15
N PRO A 92 -16.64 -11.16 14.46
CA PRO A 92 -16.02 -12.23 15.19
C PRO A 92 -16.41 -13.57 14.55
N SER A 93 -15.45 -14.48 14.45
CA SER A 93 -15.50 -15.70 13.62
C SER A 93 -16.68 -16.64 13.90
N HIS A 94 -17.38 -16.45 15.02
CA HIS A 94 -18.58 -17.18 15.40
C HIS A 94 -19.85 -16.68 14.69
N VAL A 95 -19.81 -15.51 14.04
CA VAL A 95 -20.92 -14.97 13.24
C VAL A 95 -20.80 -15.52 11.83
N ARG A 96 -21.61 -16.54 11.51
CA ARG A 96 -21.62 -17.21 10.20
C ARG A 96 -22.55 -16.56 9.18
N GLU A 97 -23.49 -15.74 9.64
CA GLU A 97 -24.49 -15.10 8.79
C GLU A 97 -24.29 -13.59 8.84
N TYR A 98 -23.76 -13.04 7.75
CA TYR A 98 -23.70 -11.61 7.51
C TYR A 98 -24.94 -11.22 6.72
N THR A 99 -26.03 -10.92 7.45
CA THR A 99 -27.33 -10.42 6.95
C THR A 99 -27.98 -11.24 5.83
N GLY A 100 -28.95 -12.09 6.23
CA GLY A 100 -30.14 -12.48 5.43
C GLY A 100 -29.90 -13.09 4.06
#